data_AF-A0A7R9KTR2-F1
#
_entry.id   AF-A0A7R9KTR2-F1
#
_cell.length_a   1.000
_cell.length_b   1.000
_cell.length_c   1.000
_cell.angle_alpha   90.00
_cell.angle_beta   90.00
_cell.angle_gamma   90.00
#
_symmetry.space_group_name_H-M   'P 1'
#
loop_
_entity.id
_entity.type
_entity.pdbx_description
1 polymer ?
#
loop_
_entity_poly.entity_id
_entity_poly.type
_entity_poly.pdbx_seq_one_letter_code
_entity_poly.pdbx_strand_id
1 'polypeptide(L)'
;MTIIVFLIDTSGSMNARTHFGARPSLLDVAKDAVEKFLKFRQRDIASRGDRYMLLTFEDSPNNVKAGWKESHVVFMNELKNLTATGMTTMGPALKNAFDLLNINRMQTGIDTYGQGRCPFFLEPSVIIVITDGGRLTNVSGICEELNLPMHSAVPGSELTKEPFRWDQRLFSIVLRLTGTYNSPNDNINSLNNNFAVPSDESPIDAMCDVTGGRSYCVTSQRTLMASIDQLIQRIHGGVVINFEKVGPDPPVIIPNDEEVVLMTNTCDSLNGLNNNVNNSNVNKTAINCNLSNNTNNNTTNEINGKSWHSTRKLIYVQRSAQKGYSVGHWPIPESFWPDLSCPTLQPRTAHPLVKFTCTDSEPAVIENLPFDKYELEPSPLTAFILSRKQPHIAWQVFVANSHKSSELGLPFG
;
A
#
# COMPACT_ATOMS: atom_id res chain seq x y z
N MET A 1 7.88 -4.37 17.83
CA MET A 1 6.53 -3.96 18.26
C MET A 1 5.85 -3.31 17.08
N THR A 2 4.96 -4.07 16.47
CA THR A 2 3.98 -3.59 15.50
C THR A 2 2.61 -3.66 16.17
N ILE A 3 1.77 -2.66 15.95
CA ILE A 3 0.40 -2.62 16.44
C ILE A 3 -0.49 -3.20 15.34
N ILE A 4 -1.27 -4.23 15.66
CA ILE A 4 -2.18 -4.87 14.72
C ILE A 4 -3.59 -4.72 15.26
N VAL A 5 -4.41 -3.97 14.54
CA VAL A 5 -5.81 -3.71 14.88
C VAL A 5 -6.68 -4.56 13.97
N PHE A 6 -7.43 -5.49 14.53
CA PHE A 6 -8.49 -6.19 13.82
C PHE A 6 -9.77 -5.39 13.92
N LEU A 7 -10.26 -4.91 12.78
CA LEU A 7 -11.54 -4.25 12.68
C LEU A 7 -12.52 -5.23 12.03
N ILE A 8 -13.35 -5.86 12.85
CA ILE A 8 -14.27 -6.91 12.40
C ILE A 8 -15.66 -6.32 12.20
N ASP A 9 -16.19 -6.51 11.01
CA ASP A 9 -17.57 -6.21 10.70
C ASP A 9 -18.49 -7.15 11.51
N THR A 10 -19.32 -6.57 12.38
CA THR A 10 -20.33 -7.25 13.18
C THR A 10 -21.74 -6.86 12.74
N SER A 11 -21.89 -6.42 11.49
CA SER A 11 -23.18 -6.12 10.91
C SER A 11 -24.04 -7.37 10.71
N GLY A 12 -25.36 -7.18 10.60
CA GLY A 12 -26.30 -8.27 10.38
C GLY A 12 -26.03 -9.09 9.11
N SER A 13 -25.40 -8.51 8.08
CA SER A 13 -25.07 -9.22 6.82
C SER A 13 -23.99 -10.28 7.01
N MET A 14 -23.14 -10.15 8.04
CA MET A 14 -22.15 -11.16 8.41
C MET A 14 -22.75 -12.47 8.95
N ASN A 15 -24.07 -12.52 9.18
CA ASN A 15 -24.79 -13.76 9.48
C ASN A 15 -25.04 -14.64 8.24
N ALA A 16 -24.74 -14.15 7.03
CA ALA A 16 -24.87 -14.94 5.81
C ALA A 16 -24.08 -16.26 5.93
N ARG A 17 -24.67 -17.36 5.46
CA ARG A 17 -24.07 -18.69 5.55
C ARG A 17 -23.27 -19.01 4.29
N THR A 18 -22.08 -19.53 4.52
CA THR A 18 -21.20 -19.99 3.43
C THR A 18 -21.57 -21.39 2.96
N HIS A 19 -21.12 -21.75 1.75
CA HIS A 19 -21.30 -23.09 1.19
C HIS A 19 -20.40 -24.17 1.85
N PHE A 20 -19.51 -23.78 2.79
CA PHE A 20 -18.59 -24.71 3.43
C PHE A 20 -19.32 -25.75 4.29
N GLY A 21 -18.68 -26.89 4.56
CA GLY A 21 -19.32 -28.08 5.15
C GLY A 21 -20.23 -27.79 6.35
N ALA A 22 -19.68 -27.17 7.42
CA ALA A 22 -20.43 -26.83 8.63
C ALA A 22 -21.37 -25.61 8.47
N ARG A 23 -21.48 -25.04 7.26
CA ARG A 23 -22.18 -23.80 6.91
C ARG A 23 -21.94 -22.67 7.93
N PRO A 24 -20.67 -22.36 8.25
CA PRO A 24 -20.34 -21.27 9.15
C PRO A 24 -20.87 -19.95 8.59
N SER A 25 -21.22 -19.03 9.49
CA SER A 25 -21.51 -17.65 9.12
C SER A 25 -20.24 -16.96 8.61
N LEU A 26 -20.38 -15.85 7.88
CA LEU A 26 -19.22 -15.03 7.51
C LEU A 26 -18.46 -14.53 8.74
N LEU A 27 -19.16 -14.22 9.83
CA LEU A 27 -18.54 -13.86 11.11
C LEU A 27 -17.69 -15.01 11.68
N ASP A 28 -18.16 -16.26 11.61
CA ASP A 28 -17.38 -17.42 12.07
C ASP A 28 -16.11 -17.61 11.22
N VAL A 29 -16.21 -17.39 9.91
CA VAL A 29 -15.05 -17.40 9.01
C VAL A 29 -14.08 -16.26 9.33
N ALA A 30 -14.59 -15.06 9.65
CA ALA A 30 -13.76 -13.93 10.08
C ALA A 30 -13.01 -14.24 11.38
N LYS A 31 -13.69 -14.81 12.38
CA LYS A 31 -13.06 -15.24 13.64
C LYS A 31 -11.95 -16.26 13.39
N ASP A 32 -12.23 -17.29 12.60
CA ASP A 32 -11.25 -18.33 12.24
C ASP A 32 -10.07 -17.77 11.44
N ALA A 33 -10.30 -16.79 10.55
CA ALA A 33 -9.23 -16.08 9.85
C ALA A 33 -8.29 -15.33 10.81
N VAL A 34 -8.85 -14.64 11.81
CA VAL A 34 -8.06 -13.96 12.85
C VAL A 34 -7.25 -14.96 13.68
N GLU A 35 -7.86 -16.07 14.11
CA GLU A 35 -7.13 -17.10 14.85
C GLU A 35 -5.97 -17.69 14.05
N LYS A 36 -6.19 -17.96 12.76
CA LYS A 36 -5.15 -18.48 11.85
C LYS A 36 -4.06 -17.47 11.61
N PHE A 37 -4.40 -16.21 11.40
CA PHE A 37 -3.43 -15.13 11.29
C PHE A 37 -2.54 -15.06 12.53
N LEU A 38 -3.13 -15.10 13.73
CA LEU A 38 -2.36 -15.06 14.99
C LEU A 38 -1.41 -16.25 15.10
N LYS A 39 -1.87 -17.46 14.78
CA LYS A 39 -1.04 -18.69 14.78
C LYS A 39 0.10 -18.62 13.77
N PHE A 40 -0.13 -18.09 12.58
CA PHE A 40 0.90 -17.98 11.55
C PHE A 40 1.90 -16.88 11.88
N ARG A 41 1.42 -15.75 12.41
CA ARG A 41 2.27 -14.64 12.85
C ARG A 41 3.21 -15.03 13.99
N GLN A 42 2.78 -15.89 14.92
CA GLN A 42 3.61 -16.43 16.00
C GLN A 42 4.84 -17.23 15.52
N ARG A 43 4.87 -17.68 14.27
CA ARG A 43 6.04 -18.36 13.68
C ARG A 43 7.19 -17.38 13.39
N ASP A 44 6.88 -16.10 13.20
CA ASP A 44 7.86 -15.05 12.99
C ASP A 44 8.42 -14.57 14.34
N ILE A 45 9.74 -14.47 14.46
CA ILE A 45 10.44 -14.00 15.66
C ILE A 45 10.08 -12.53 15.95
N ALA A 46 9.80 -11.74 14.91
CA ALA A 46 9.41 -10.34 15.06
C ALA A 46 8.07 -10.15 15.79
N SER A 47 7.23 -11.19 15.82
CA SER A 47 5.89 -11.15 16.41
C SER A 47 5.87 -11.08 17.94
N ARG A 48 6.98 -11.41 18.61
CA ARG A 48 7.06 -11.43 20.09
C ARG A 48 6.79 -10.08 20.75
N GLY A 49 6.97 -8.99 20.00
CA GLY A 49 6.67 -7.65 20.47
C GLY A 49 5.36 -7.08 19.92
N ASP A 50 4.57 -7.83 19.15
CA ASP A 50 3.35 -7.31 18.55
C ASP A 50 2.25 -7.12 19.58
N ARG A 51 1.40 -6.11 19.35
CA ARG A 51 0.22 -5.84 20.17
C ARG A 51 -1.01 -5.95 19.31
N TYR A 52 -2.04 -6.63 19.83
CA TYR A 52 -3.28 -6.88 19.12
C TYR A 52 -4.41 -6.10 19.76
N MET A 53 -5.21 -5.45 18.92
CA MET A 53 -6.41 -4.72 19.33
C MET A 53 -7.60 -5.26 18.54
N LEU A 54 -8.76 -5.33 19.16
CA LEU A 54 -10.00 -5.79 18.55
C LEU A 54 -11.04 -4.69 18.61
N LEU A 55 -11.46 -4.23 17.44
CA LEU A 55 -12.51 -3.25 17.25
C LEU A 55 -13.64 -3.83 16.40
N THR A 56 -14.86 -3.33 16.62
CA THR A 56 -16.05 -3.67 15.82
C THR A 56 -16.66 -2.42 15.19
N PHE A 57 -17.72 -2.60 14.39
CA PHE A 57 -18.47 -1.51 13.76
C PHE A 57 -19.51 -0.85 14.68
N GLU A 58 -19.53 -1.22 15.96
CA GLU A 58 -20.40 -0.57 16.94
C GLU A 58 -19.99 0.90 17.16
N ASP A 59 -20.86 1.65 17.82
CA ASP A 59 -20.55 3.03 18.20
C ASP A 59 -19.60 3.06 19.42
N SER A 60 -18.78 4.11 19.47
CA SER A 60 -17.91 4.36 20.62
C SER A 60 -18.75 4.64 21.88
N PRO A 61 -18.43 4.05 23.05
CA PRO A 61 -17.20 3.32 23.38
C PRO A 61 -17.26 1.79 23.22
N ASN A 62 -18.41 1.22 22.88
CA ASN A 62 -18.60 -0.25 22.84
C ASN A 62 -17.87 -0.92 21.66
N ASN A 63 -17.43 -0.11 20.69
CA ASN A 63 -16.65 -0.54 19.54
C ASN A 63 -15.28 -1.14 19.91
N VAL A 64 -14.69 -0.77 21.05
CA VAL A 64 -13.41 -1.31 21.50
C VAL A 64 -13.66 -2.54 22.36
N LYS A 65 -13.39 -3.74 21.83
CA LYS A 65 -13.54 -5.00 22.57
C LYS A 65 -12.25 -5.38 23.29
N ALA A 66 -11.11 -5.23 22.62
CA ALA A 66 -9.80 -5.40 23.23
C ALA A 66 -8.89 -4.21 22.88
N GLY A 67 -8.50 -3.45 23.91
CA GLY A 67 -7.68 -2.25 23.75
C GLY A 67 -6.17 -2.50 23.84
N TRP A 68 -5.41 -1.42 23.86
CA TRP A 68 -3.94 -1.42 23.86
C TRP A 68 -3.27 -2.15 25.03
N LYS A 69 -3.93 -2.19 26.19
CA LYS A 69 -3.41 -2.74 27.45
C LYS A 69 -3.84 -4.18 27.71
N GLU A 70 -4.67 -4.74 26.82
CA GLU A 70 -5.29 -6.03 27.05
C GLU A 70 -4.36 -7.19 26.73
N SER A 71 -4.53 -8.29 27.47
CA SER A 71 -3.78 -9.51 27.24
C SER A 71 -4.32 -10.29 26.04
N HIS A 72 -3.48 -11.17 25.48
CA HIS A 72 -3.91 -12.08 24.41
C HIS A 72 -5.11 -12.97 24.81
N VAL A 73 -5.23 -13.32 26.09
CA VAL A 73 -6.35 -14.13 26.60
C VAL A 73 -7.67 -13.36 26.52
N VAL A 74 -7.67 -12.08 26.92
CA VAL A 74 -8.85 -11.20 26.84
C VAL A 74 -9.23 -11.01 25.38
N PHE A 75 -8.26 -10.71 24.51
CA PHE A 75 -8.48 -10.59 23.06
C PHE A 75 -9.19 -11.82 22.48
N MET A 76 -8.70 -13.03 22.79
CA MET A 76 -9.27 -14.27 22.26
C MET A 76 -10.67 -14.57 22.83
N ASN A 77 -10.93 -14.20 24.09
CA ASN A 77 -12.25 -14.35 24.68
C ASN A 77 -13.27 -13.41 24.00
N GLU A 78 -12.91 -12.15 23.83
CA GLU A 78 -13.76 -11.15 23.14
C GLU A 78 -14.01 -11.52 21.68
N LEU A 79 -12.98 -12.01 20.97
CA LEU A 79 -13.13 -12.49 19.59
C LEU A 79 -14.16 -13.61 19.47
N LYS A 80 -14.17 -14.55 20.41
CA LYS A 80 -15.15 -15.67 20.41
C LYS A 80 -16.57 -15.18 20.68
N ASN A 81 -16.71 -14.20 21.56
CA ASN A 81 -18.00 -13.66 22.00
C ASN A 81 -18.63 -12.65 21.02
N LEU A 82 -17.95 -12.29 19.92
CA LEU A 82 -18.55 -11.38 18.92
C LEU A 82 -19.84 -11.93 18.33
N THR A 83 -20.83 -11.06 18.19
CA THR A 83 -22.14 -11.36 17.59
C THR A 83 -22.44 -10.37 16.47
N ALA A 84 -23.04 -10.85 15.38
CA ALA A 84 -23.41 -10.03 14.22
C ALA A 84 -24.82 -9.45 14.38
N THR A 85 -24.95 -8.22 14.89
CA THR A 85 -26.23 -7.55 15.17
C THR A 85 -26.31 -6.10 14.70
N GLY A 86 -25.21 -5.53 14.19
CA GLY A 86 -25.09 -4.10 13.87
C GLY A 86 -25.43 -3.72 12.42
N MET A 87 -25.13 -2.46 12.09
CA MET A 87 -25.13 -1.92 10.72
C MET A 87 -23.71 -1.87 10.15
N THR A 88 -23.56 -1.78 8.83
CA THR A 88 -22.27 -1.63 8.15
C THR A 88 -21.75 -0.17 8.18
N THR A 89 -21.45 0.35 9.37
CA THR A 89 -20.94 1.72 9.61
C THR A 89 -19.40 1.81 9.47
N MET A 90 -18.89 1.44 8.29
CA MET A 90 -17.44 1.34 8.06
C MET A 90 -16.67 2.67 8.26
N GLY A 91 -17.23 3.80 7.82
CA GLY A 91 -16.57 5.12 7.95
C GLY A 91 -16.30 5.53 9.40
N PRO A 92 -17.32 5.60 10.27
CA PRO A 92 -17.14 5.85 11.71
C PRO A 92 -16.21 4.82 12.38
N ALA A 93 -16.34 3.54 12.05
CA ALA A 93 -15.51 2.48 12.62
C ALA A 93 -14.02 2.65 12.30
N LEU A 94 -13.68 2.95 11.04
CA LEU A 94 -12.32 3.25 10.60
C LEU A 94 -11.78 4.51 11.27
N LYS A 95 -12.58 5.57 11.35
CA LYS A 95 -12.19 6.81 12.03
C LYS A 95 -11.85 6.53 13.50
N ASN A 96 -12.70 5.80 14.22
CA ASN A 96 -12.44 5.45 15.61
C ASN A 96 -11.17 4.62 15.78
N ALA A 97 -10.87 3.72 14.84
CA ALA A 97 -9.63 2.95 14.83
C ALA A 97 -8.39 3.85 14.64
N PHE A 98 -8.44 4.79 13.69
CA PHE A 98 -7.36 5.76 13.49
C PHE A 98 -7.18 6.69 14.70
N ASP A 99 -8.27 7.22 15.26
CA ASP A 99 -8.24 8.08 16.44
C ASP A 99 -7.60 7.36 17.63
N LEU A 100 -7.95 6.08 17.86
CA LEU A 100 -7.38 5.28 18.94
C LEU A 100 -5.87 5.04 18.77
N LEU A 101 -5.41 4.79 17.54
CA LEU A 101 -3.98 4.67 17.23
C LEU A 101 -3.25 6.00 17.43
N ASN A 102 -3.86 7.11 17.00
CA ASN A 102 -3.30 8.45 17.14
C ASN A 102 -3.20 8.88 18.61
N ILE A 103 -4.17 8.50 19.47
CA ILE A 103 -4.09 8.73 20.91
C ILE A 103 -2.89 8.02 21.54
N ASN A 104 -2.62 6.77 21.15
CA ASN A 104 -1.44 6.04 21.65
C ASN A 104 -0.14 6.69 21.16
N ARG A 105 -0.11 7.13 19.90
CA ARG A 105 1.02 7.84 19.29
C ARG A 105 1.36 9.16 19.99
N MET A 106 0.34 9.89 20.48
CA MET A 106 0.57 11.10 21.26
C MET A 106 1.27 10.83 22.59
N GLN A 107 1.03 9.67 23.22
CA GLN A 107 1.69 9.32 24.49
C GLN A 107 3.19 9.08 24.30
N THR A 108 3.59 8.55 23.13
CA THR A 108 5.00 8.32 22.79
C THR A 108 5.68 9.56 22.23
N GLY A 109 4.91 10.52 21.69
CA GLY A 109 5.41 11.83 21.27
C GLY A 109 6.29 11.78 20.02
N ILE A 110 6.09 10.79 19.16
CA ILE A 110 6.96 10.55 17.99
C ILE A 110 6.70 11.49 16.80
N ASP A 111 5.62 12.28 16.84
CA ASP A 111 5.34 13.28 15.82
C ASP A 111 6.03 14.61 16.12
N THR A 112 7.16 14.83 15.45
CA THR A 112 8.05 15.99 15.67
C THR A 112 7.62 17.21 14.86
N TYR A 113 6.40 17.73 15.07
CA TYR A 113 5.88 18.91 14.35
C TYR A 113 6.84 20.10 14.38
N GLY A 114 7.24 20.60 13.21
CA GLY A 114 8.18 21.71 13.04
C GLY A 114 9.67 21.36 13.09
N GLN A 115 10.04 20.11 13.41
CA GLN A 115 11.45 19.65 13.48
C GLN A 115 11.80 18.63 12.37
N GLY A 116 11.07 18.68 11.25
CA GLY A 116 11.13 17.66 10.21
C GLY A 116 10.41 16.36 10.59
N ARG A 117 10.47 15.37 9.69
CA ARG A 117 9.86 14.05 9.84
C ARG A 117 10.95 12.99 9.95
N CYS A 118 11.09 12.38 11.12
CA CYS A 118 12.11 11.36 11.38
C CYS A 118 11.62 9.95 10.97
N PRO A 119 12.15 9.32 9.90
CA PRO A 119 11.70 7.99 9.47
C PRO A 119 11.99 6.89 10.50
N PHE A 120 12.92 7.13 11.41
CA PHE A 120 13.33 6.20 12.47
C PHE A 120 12.46 6.26 13.74
N PHE A 121 11.59 7.26 13.88
CA PHE A 121 10.61 7.31 14.96
C PHE A 121 9.30 6.67 14.53
N LEU A 122 9.24 5.35 14.70
CA LEU A 122 8.17 4.50 14.15
C LEU A 122 7.31 3.88 15.23
N GLU A 123 6.02 3.90 14.98
CA GLU A 123 5.03 3.08 15.67
C GLU A 123 4.19 2.36 14.62
N PRO A 124 4.79 1.35 13.95
CA PRO A 124 4.18 0.74 12.78
C PRO A 124 2.85 0.10 13.19
N SER A 125 1.79 0.51 12.49
CA SER A 125 0.42 0.13 12.83
C SER A 125 -0.28 -0.40 11.60
N VAL A 126 -0.99 -1.50 11.75
CA VAL A 126 -1.69 -2.18 10.66
C VAL A 126 -3.13 -2.41 11.08
N ILE A 127 -4.06 -1.90 10.30
CA ILE A 127 -5.49 -2.16 10.46
C ILE A 127 -5.87 -3.24 9.46
N ILE A 128 -6.47 -4.33 9.95
CA ILE A 128 -6.99 -5.43 9.13
C ILE A 128 -8.50 -5.39 9.26
N VAL A 129 -9.18 -4.94 8.21
CA VAL A 129 -10.64 -4.90 8.13
C VAL A 129 -11.14 -6.21 7.57
N ILE A 130 -12.07 -6.87 8.26
CA ILE A 130 -12.74 -8.07 7.73
C ILE A 130 -14.21 -7.75 7.58
N THR A 131 -14.73 -7.83 6.35
CA THR A 131 -16.09 -7.45 5.98
C THR A 131 -16.61 -8.37 4.88
N ASP A 132 -17.93 -8.38 4.65
CA ASP A 132 -18.57 -9.12 3.56
C ASP A 132 -18.46 -8.39 2.21
N GLY A 133 -18.09 -7.11 2.20
CA GLY A 133 -18.04 -6.29 0.98
C GLY A 133 -19.40 -5.97 0.40
N GLY A 134 -20.44 -6.02 1.24
CA GLY A 134 -21.80 -5.62 0.91
C GLY A 134 -21.94 -4.10 0.74
N ARG A 135 -23.18 -3.66 0.50
CA ARG A 135 -23.52 -2.23 0.50
C ARG A 135 -23.33 -1.66 1.91
N LEU A 136 -22.67 -0.52 2.04
CA LEU A 136 -22.51 0.15 3.32
C LEU A 136 -23.85 0.75 3.77
N THR A 137 -24.18 0.65 5.05
CA THR A 137 -25.43 1.19 5.60
C THR A 137 -25.15 2.16 6.72
N ASN A 138 -25.89 3.26 6.75
CA ASN A 138 -25.93 4.20 7.86
C ASN A 138 -27.40 4.37 8.32
N VAL A 139 -27.62 5.10 9.41
CA VAL A 139 -28.97 5.40 9.96
C VAL A 139 -29.89 6.03 8.91
N SER A 140 -29.33 6.78 7.96
CA SER A 140 -30.07 7.47 6.89
C SER A 140 -30.32 6.63 5.63
N GLY A 141 -29.73 5.44 5.51
CA GLY A 141 -29.89 4.57 4.35
C GLY A 141 -28.59 3.93 3.85
N ILE A 142 -28.61 3.50 2.59
CA ILE A 142 -27.46 2.87 1.92
C ILE A 142 -26.50 3.95 1.44
N CYS A 143 -25.22 3.77 1.73
CA CYS A 143 -24.14 4.64 1.30
C CYS A 143 -23.27 3.92 0.27
N GLU A 144 -23.09 4.52 -0.91
CA GLU A 144 -22.24 3.93 -1.96
C GLU A 144 -20.78 4.36 -1.85
N GLU A 145 -20.51 5.50 -1.19
CA GLU A 145 -19.17 6.06 -1.01
C GLU A 145 -18.69 5.92 0.43
N LEU A 146 -17.43 5.54 0.60
CA LEU A 146 -16.78 5.48 1.91
C LEU A 146 -16.14 6.84 2.23
N ASN A 147 -16.89 7.72 2.88
CA ASN A 147 -16.37 9.00 3.36
C ASN A 147 -16.08 8.94 4.87
N LEU A 148 -14.83 9.18 5.23
CA LEU A 148 -14.39 9.28 6.62
C LEU A 148 -14.77 10.67 7.18
N PRO A 149 -15.41 10.75 8.36
CA PRO A 149 -15.63 12.05 9.01
C PRO A 149 -14.28 12.68 9.35
N MET A 150 -13.94 13.82 8.75
CA MET A 150 -12.62 14.45 8.91
C MET A 150 -12.45 15.20 10.24
N HIS A 151 -13.53 15.45 10.97
CA HIS A 151 -13.46 16.11 12.28
C HIS A 151 -13.11 15.09 13.37
N SER A 152 -11.84 15.04 13.76
CA SER A 152 -11.41 14.32 14.95
C SER A 152 -11.49 15.21 16.19
N ALA A 153 -11.93 14.65 17.31
CA ALA A 153 -11.91 15.32 18.62
C ALA A 153 -10.56 15.12 19.34
N VAL A 154 -9.62 14.39 18.71
CA VAL A 154 -8.30 14.14 19.28
C VAL A 154 -7.47 15.43 19.24
N PRO A 155 -6.92 15.89 20.38
CA PRO A 155 -6.04 17.06 20.41
C PRO A 155 -4.88 16.93 19.42
N GLY A 156 -4.53 18.00 18.70
CA GLY A 156 -3.42 17.98 17.74
C GLY A 156 -3.74 17.29 16.41
N SER A 157 -4.99 16.86 16.20
CA SER A 157 -5.44 16.35 14.90
C SER A 157 -5.44 17.43 13.82
N GLU A 158 -5.54 18.71 14.20
CA GLU A 158 -5.44 19.86 13.30
C GLU A 158 -4.08 19.99 12.61
N LEU A 159 -3.03 19.36 13.16
CA LEU A 159 -1.67 19.41 12.61
C LEU A 159 -1.44 18.40 11.48
N THR A 160 -2.40 17.51 11.20
CA THR A 160 -2.37 16.59 10.04
C THR A 160 -3.69 16.66 9.28
N LYS A 161 -3.65 16.73 7.95
CA LYS A 161 -4.85 16.88 7.12
C LYS A 161 -5.69 15.59 7.08
N GLU A 162 -5.03 14.44 7.04
CA GLU A 162 -5.64 13.12 6.93
C GLU A 162 -5.79 12.44 8.30
N PRO A 163 -6.76 11.51 8.47
CA PRO A 163 -6.98 10.82 9.74
C PRO A 163 -5.90 9.78 10.08
N PHE A 164 -5.13 9.35 9.09
CA PHE A 164 -4.07 8.34 9.24
C PHE A 164 -2.67 8.96 9.16
N ARG A 165 -1.66 8.21 9.60
CA ARG A 165 -0.24 8.61 9.54
C ARG A 165 0.56 7.75 8.56
N TRP A 166 1.75 8.21 8.18
CA TRP A 166 2.63 7.56 7.20
C TRP A 166 3.10 6.14 7.51
N ASP A 167 3.03 5.70 8.76
CA ASP A 167 3.39 4.36 9.23
C ASP A 167 2.15 3.52 9.63
N GLN A 168 0.95 4.01 9.29
CA GLN A 168 -0.33 3.33 9.45
C GLN A 168 -0.80 2.79 8.10
N ARG A 169 -1.03 1.48 8.02
CA ARG A 169 -1.49 0.81 6.79
C ARG A 169 -2.80 0.09 6.99
N LEU A 170 -3.66 0.13 5.96
CA LEU A 170 -4.96 -0.52 5.95
C LEU A 170 -4.96 -1.70 4.98
N PHE A 171 -5.25 -2.89 5.48
CA PHE A 171 -5.57 -4.05 4.65
C PHE A 171 -7.03 -4.43 4.87
N SER A 172 -7.68 -4.92 3.83
CA SER A 172 -9.03 -5.47 3.94
C SER A 172 -9.07 -6.89 3.43
N ILE A 173 -9.87 -7.71 4.11
CA ILE A 173 -10.23 -9.06 3.70
C ILE A 173 -11.72 -9.04 3.46
N VAL A 174 -12.10 -9.06 2.19
CA VAL A 174 -13.49 -9.00 1.75
C VAL A 174 -13.98 -10.42 1.49
N LEU A 175 -14.91 -10.89 2.31
CA LEU A 175 -15.43 -12.26 2.29
C LEU A 175 -16.56 -12.39 1.26
N ARG A 176 -16.23 -12.52 -0.02
CA ARG A 176 -17.17 -12.83 -1.10
C ARG A 176 -17.41 -14.34 -1.23
N LEU A 177 -17.82 -14.96 -0.13
CA LEU A 177 -18.10 -16.39 -0.07
C LEU A 177 -19.57 -16.64 -0.45
N THR A 178 -19.78 -17.21 -1.64
CA THR A 178 -21.13 -17.54 -2.13
C THR A 178 -21.74 -18.69 -1.31
N GLY A 179 -23.07 -18.69 -1.16
CA GLY A 179 -23.81 -19.78 -0.53
C GLY A 179 -24.06 -20.97 -1.46
N THR A 180 -23.87 -20.77 -2.76
CA THR A 180 -24.00 -21.78 -3.82
C THR A 180 -22.63 -22.29 -4.23
N TYR A 181 -22.57 -23.56 -4.66
CA TYR A 181 -21.32 -24.12 -5.17
C TYR A 181 -20.96 -23.41 -6.48
N ASN A 182 -19.78 -22.78 -6.54
CA ASN A 182 -19.30 -22.21 -7.81
C ASN A 182 -19.11 -23.34 -8.83
N SER A 183 -19.58 -23.10 -10.07
CA SER A 183 -19.46 -24.05 -11.17
C SER A 183 -17.98 -24.37 -11.45
N PRO A 184 -17.62 -25.61 -11.84
CA PRO A 184 -16.24 -26.00 -12.12
C PRO A 184 -15.53 -25.12 -13.17
N ASN A 185 -16.25 -24.37 -14.00
CA ASN A 185 -15.67 -23.46 -14.99
C ASN A 185 -15.00 -22.21 -14.38
N ASP A 186 -15.47 -21.69 -13.23
CA ASP A 186 -14.80 -20.58 -12.54
C ASP A 186 -13.50 -21.03 -11.86
N ASN A 187 -13.39 -22.33 -11.55
CA ASN A 187 -12.15 -22.91 -11.04
C ASN A 187 -11.05 -22.93 -12.12
N ILE A 188 -11.36 -22.96 -13.42
CA ILE A 188 -10.35 -22.96 -14.49
C ILE A 188 -9.64 -21.60 -14.56
N ASN A 189 -10.37 -20.49 -14.42
CA ASN A 189 -9.78 -19.16 -14.32
C ASN A 189 -9.02 -18.95 -13.00
N SER A 190 -9.49 -19.55 -11.89
CA SER A 190 -8.77 -19.53 -10.60
C SER A 190 -7.55 -20.47 -10.55
N LEU A 191 -7.49 -21.52 -11.37
CA LEU A 191 -6.32 -22.42 -11.47
C LEU A 191 -5.23 -21.82 -12.35
N ASN A 192 -5.60 -21.04 -13.37
CA ASN A 192 -4.64 -20.39 -14.28
C ASN A 192 -3.99 -19.14 -13.66
N ASN A 193 -4.65 -18.48 -12.69
CA ASN A 193 -4.04 -17.43 -11.88
C ASN A 193 -3.27 -18.04 -10.71
N ASN A 194 -2.00 -18.39 -10.97
CA ASN A 194 -1.02 -18.79 -9.97
C ASN A 194 -1.03 -17.84 -8.76
N PHE A 195 -1.46 -18.32 -7.60
CA PHE A 195 -1.22 -17.77 -6.24
C PHE A 195 -1.61 -16.30 -5.94
N ALA A 196 -1.99 -15.48 -6.91
CA ALA A 196 -2.31 -14.07 -6.70
C ALA A 196 -3.78 -13.92 -6.30
N VAL A 197 -4.03 -13.54 -5.04
CA VAL A 197 -5.37 -13.13 -4.59
C VAL A 197 -5.72 -11.81 -5.29
N PRO A 198 -6.88 -11.71 -5.97
CA PRO A 198 -7.29 -10.49 -6.63
C PRO A 198 -7.61 -9.38 -5.62
N SER A 199 -7.44 -8.13 -6.04
CA SER A 199 -7.95 -6.98 -5.29
C SER A 199 -9.49 -6.92 -5.43
N ASP A 200 -10.16 -6.36 -4.43
CA ASP A 200 -11.61 -6.20 -4.47
C ASP A 200 -11.99 -4.83 -5.03
N GLU A 201 -13.07 -4.72 -5.81
CA GLU A 201 -13.58 -3.43 -6.34
C GLU A 201 -14.52 -2.71 -5.36
N SER A 202 -14.29 -2.83 -4.06
CA SER A 202 -15.09 -2.16 -3.03
C SER A 202 -14.56 -0.76 -2.70
N PRO A 203 -15.40 0.13 -2.12
CA PRO A 203 -14.97 1.46 -1.70
C PRO A 203 -13.76 1.48 -0.74
N ILE A 204 -13.51 0.38 -0.02
CA ILE A 204 -12.36 0.26 0.88
C ILE A 204 -11.03 0.10 0.14
N ASP A 205 -11.03 -0.38 -1.12
CA ASP A 205 -9.81 -0.60 -1.90
C ASP A 205 -9.03 0.70 -2.12
N ALA A 206 -9.73 1.77 -2.48
CA ALA A 206 -9.13 3.10 -2.59
C ALA A 206 -8.47 3.57 -1.28
N MET A 207 -9.05 3.26 -0.12
CA MET A 207 -8.47 3.60 1.18
C MET A 207 -7.25 2.73 1.52
N CYS A 208 -7.32 1.43 1.20
CA CYS A 208 -6.20 0.50 1.31
C CYS A 208 -5.01 0.99 0.47
N ASP A 209 -5.23 1.33 -0.80
CA ASP A 209 -4.21 1.86 -1.69
C ASP A 209 -3.65 3.19 -1.18
N VAL A 210 -4.52 4.07 -0.67
CA VAL A 210 -4.08 5.37 -0.17
C VAL A 210 -3.10 5.20 0.99
N THR A 211 -3.38 4.31 1.93
CA THR A 211 -2.52 4.06 3.11
C THR A 211 -1.30 3.18 2.80
N GLY A 212 -1.11 2.71 1.56
CA GLY A 212 -0.02 1.80 1.20
C GLY A 212 -0.25 0.34 1.62
N GLY A 213 -1.51 -0.05 1.82
CA GLY A 213 -1.95 -1.41 2.04
C GLY A 213 -2.53 -2.06 0.78
N ARG A 214 -3.49 -2.98 0.96
CA ARG A 214 -4.13 -3.73 -0.15
C ARG A 214 -5.45 -4.35 0.30
N SER A 215 -6.44 -4.39 -0.60
CA SER A 215 -7.66 -5.19 -0.44
C SER A 215 -7.49 -6.60 -0.98
N TYR A 216 -8.02 -7.60 -0.28
CA TYR A 216 -8.02 -9.00 -0.69
C TYR A 216 -9.44 -9.51 -0.88
N CYS A 217 -9.79 -9.88 -2.10
CA CYS A 217 -11.08 -10.52 -2.40
C CYS A 217 -11.01 -12.03 -2.15
N VAL A 218 -11.74 -12.49 -1.12
CA VAL A 218 -11.76 -13.90 -0.69
C VAL A 218 -13.03 -14.59 -1.18
N THR A 219 -12.86 -15.47 -2.14
CA THR A 219 -13.92 -16.30 -2.73
C THR A 219 -13.92 -17.77 -2.28
N SER A 220 -12.86 -18.23 -1.61
CA SER A 220 -12.70 -19.62 -1.18
C SER A 220 -11.81 -19.73 0.06
N GLN A 221 -11.83 -20.88 0.73
CA GLN A 221 -10.93 -21.13 1.86
C GLN A 221 -9.44 -21.11 1.44
N ARG A 222 -9.12 -21.49 0.19
CA ARG A 222 -7.75 -21.43 -0.32
C ARG A 222 -7.30 -19.98 -0.49
N THR A 223 -8.14 -19.13 -1.07
CA THR A 223 -7.82 -17.70 -1.24
C THR A 223 -7.77 -16.96 0.09
N LEU A 224 -8.54 -17.40 1.10
CA LEU A 224 -8.42 -16.91 2.48
C LEU A 224 -7.04 -17.21 3.09
N MET A 225 -6.54 -18.44 2.94
CA MET A 225 -5.22 -18.78 3.45
C MET A 225 -4.11 -18.01 2.73
N ALA A 226 -4.21 -17.94 1.40
CA ALA A 226 -3.26 -17.18 0.59
C ALA A 226 -3.25 -15.69 0.93
N SER A 227 -4.41 -15.09 1.23
CA SER A 227 -4.48 -13.68 1.63
C SER A 227 -3.85 -13.45 3.01
N ILE A 228 -4.05 -14.35 3.96
CA ILE A 228 -3.39 -14.31 5.27
C ILE A 228 -1.86 -14.40 5.12
N ASP A 229 -1.36 -15.32 4.30
CA ASP A 229 0.08 -15.49 4.06
C ASP A 229 0.68 -14.24 3.41
N GLN A 230 0.02 -13.68 2.39
CA GLN A 230 0.44 -12.42 1.75
C GLN A 230 0.38 -11.22 2.70
N LEU A 231 -0.63 -11.17 3.57
CA LEU A 231 -0.77 -10.10 4.55
C LEU A 231 0.37 -10.14 5.56
N ILE A 232 0.69 -11.33 6.11
CA ILE A 232 1.82 -11.49 7.05
C ILE A 232 3.14 -11.05 6.42
N GLN A 233 3.38 -11.43 5.16
CA GLN A 233 4.56 -11.03 4.41
C GLN A 233 4.63 -9.53 4.14
N ARG A 234 3.53 -8.78 4.23
CA ARG A 234 3.53 -7.32 4.02
C ARG A 234 3.63 -6.52 5.31
N ILE A 235 3.54 -7.14 6.49
CA ILE A 235 3.69 -6.46 7.78
C ILE A 235 5.17 -6.21 8.09
N HIS A 236 5.72 -5.19 7.45
CA HIS A 236 7.05 -4.65 7.73
C HIS A 236 7.00 -3.30 8.44
N GLY A 237 8.04 -2.96 9.20
CA GLY A 237 8.22 -1.62 9.74
C GLY A 237 8.76 -0.68 8.67
N GLY A 238 8.11 0.47 8.49
CA GLY A 238 8.51 1.45 7.50
C GLY A 238 7.57 2.64 7.43
N VAL A 239 7.91 3.59 6.57
CA VAL A 239 7.12 4.79 6.31
C VAL A 239 6.73 4.87 4.84
N VAL A 240 5.51 5.30 4.57
CA VAL A 240 5.02 5.51 3.21
C VAL A 240 5.39 6.91 2.74
N ILE A 241 6.05 6.99 1.59
CA ILE A 241 6.46 8.25 0.95
C ILE A 241 5.86 8.32 -0.46
N ASN A 242 5.47 9.52 -0.86
CA ASN A 242 5.02 9.80 -2.22
C ASN A 242 6.16 10.42 -3.02
N PHE A 243 6.58 9.75 -4.09
CA PHE A 243 7.61 10.22 -5.00
C PHE A 243 6.98 10.79 -6.26
N GLU A 244 7.39 11.99 -6.66
CA GLU A 244 6.90 12.66 -7.87
C GLU A 244 8.06 13.18 -8.71
N LYS A 245 8.10 12.85 -10.00
CA LYS A 245 9.12 13.37 -10.91
C LYS A 245 8.84 14.83 -11.26
N VAL A 246 9.89 15.65 -11.25
CA VAL A 246 9.89 17.02 -11.76
C VAL A 246 10.93 17.16 -12.87
N GLY A 247 10.62 17.99 -13.88
CA GLY A 247 11.53 18.28 -14.99
C GLY A 247 11.44 17.28 -16.15
N PRO A 248 12.41 17.27 -17.08
CA PRO A 248 12.42 16.37 -18.23
C PRO A 248 12.64 14.90 -17.83
N ASP A 249 12.34 13.98 -18.75
CA ASP A 249 12.69 12.56 -18.59
C ASP A 249 14.21 12.39 -18.77
N PRO A 250 14.82 11.39 -18.11
CA PRO A 250 16.24 11.15 -18.30
C PRO A 250 16.51 10.71 -19.73
N PRO A 251 17.71 10.99 -20.27
CA PRO A 251 18.09 10.53 -21.60
C PRO A 251 18.00 9.00 -21.70
N VAL A 252 17.57 8.52 -22.87
CA VAL A 252 17.53 7.08 -23.18
C VAL A 252 18.97 6.58 -23.27
N ILE A 253 19.28 5.55 -22.47
CA ILE A 253 20.58 4.88 -22.54
C ILE A 253 20.51 3.94 -23.74
N ILE A 254 21.22 4.29 -24.81
CA ILE A 254 21.48 3.36 -25.92
C ILE A 254 22.59 2.43 -25.41
N PRO A 255 22.40 1.10 -25.37
CA PRO A 255 23.49 0.20 -25.04
C PRO A 255 24.61 0.38 -26.07
N ASN A 256 25.82 0.69 -25.62
CA ASN A 256 26.98 0.64 -26.51
C ASN A 256 27.19 -0.84 -26.92
N ASP A 257 27.35 -1.09 -28.23
CA ASP A 257 27.51 -2.42 -28.85
C ASP A 257 28.76 -3.21 -28.39
N GLU A 258 29.54 -2.71 -27.42
CA GLU A 258 30.82 -3.30 -27.03
C GLU A 258 30.72 -4.43 -25.99
N GLU A 259 29.58 -4.62 -25.32
CA GLU A 259 29.40 -5.72 -24.33
C GLU A 259 28.78 -7.01 -24.92
N VAL A 260 28.37 -7.02 -26.19
CA VAL A 260 27.67 -8.18 -26.80
C VAL A 260 28.65 -9.28 -27.27
N VAL A 261 29.96 -9.04 -27.31
CA VAL A 261 30.93 -9.96 -27.93
C VAL A 261 31.26 -11.19 -27.07
N LEU A 262 30.95 -11.21 -25.77
CA LEU A 262 31.33 -12.31 -24.88
C LEU A 262 30.28 -13.41 -24.68
N MET A 263 29.11 -13.31 -25.32
CA MET A 263 28.00 -14.26 -25.11
C MET A 263 27.55 -15.05 -26.35
N THR A 264 28.22 -14.91 -27.49
CA THR A 264 27.84 -15.61 -28.73
C THR A 264 28.45 -17.01 -28.90
N ASN A 265 29.28 -17.47 -27.95
CA ASN A 265 29.84 -18.82 -27.98
C ASN A 265 29.11 -19.76 -27.01
N THR A 266 27.84 -20.10 -27.30
CA THR A 266 27.22 -21.41 -26.99
C THR A 266 25.72 -21.39 -27.33
N CYS A 267 25.35 -21.86 -28.52
CA CYS A 267 24.21 -22.76 -28.75
C CYS A 267 23.99 -23.04 -30.26
N ASP A 268 24.57 -24.16 -30.70
CA ASP A 268 23.97 -25.23 -31.53
C ASP A 268 23.10 -24.90 -32.76
N SER A 269 23.72 -25.15 -33.91
CA SER A 269 23.33 -26.20 -34.86
C SER A 269 21.89 -26.75 -34.80
N LEU A 270 21.11 -26.49 -35.86
CA LEU A 270 20.27 -27.46 -36.60
C LEU A 270 19.59 -26.73 -37.78
N ASN A 271 20.18 -26.83 -38.98
CA ASN A 271 19.54 -26.44 -40.23
C ASN A 271 19.46 -27.67 -41.15
N GLY A 272 18.23 -28.10 -41.45
CA GLY A 272 17.92 -29.13 -42.44
C GLY A 272 16.87 -28.63 -43.43
N LEU A 273 17.29 -28.47 -44.68
CA LEU A 273 16.57 -28.59 -45.96
C LEU A 273 15.08 -28.19 -46.06
N ASN A 274 14.71 -27.24 -46.96
CA ASN A 274 14.48 -27.47 -48.40
C ASN A 274 13.68 -26.32 -49.09
N ASN A 275 14.23 -25.88 -50.24
CA ASN A 275 13.63 -25.59 -51.56
C ASN A 275 12.51 -24.55 -51.80
N ASN A 276 12.91 -23.51 -52.57
CA ASN A 276 12.38 -22.98 -53.85
C ASN A 276 10.88 -22.68 -54.04
N VAL A 277 10.57 -21.46 -54.55
CA VAL A 277 9.98 -21.21 -55.89
C VAL A 277 9.78 -19.68 -56.14
N ASN A 278 10.41 -19.21 -57.23
CA ASN A 278 10.10 -18.20 -58.26
C ASN A 278 9.40 -16.84 -57.99
N ASN A 279 10.15 -15.77 -58.35
CA ASN A 279 9.82 -14.62 -59.22
C ASN A 279 8.34 -14.33 -59.57
N SER A 280 7.90 -13.07 -59.40
CA SER A 280 7.79 -12.06 -60.49
C SER A 280 6.90 -10.84 -60.18
N ASN A 281 7.26 -9.72 -60.80
CA ASN A 281 6.68 -8.36 -60.78
C ASN A 281 5.17 -8.28 -61.11
N VAL A 282 4.44 -7.36 -60.44
CA VAL A 282 3.39 -6.53 -61.09
C VAL A 282 3.33 -5.14 -60.44
N ASN A 283 3.31 -4.10 -61.29
CA ASN A 283 3.10 -2.69 -61.00
C ASN A 283 1.65 -2.27 -61.29
N LYS A 284 1.18 -1.24 -60.57
CA LYS A 284 0.03 -0.33 -60.83
C LYS A 284 -1.39 -0.89 -60.65
N THR A 285 -2.15 -0.29 -59.73
CA THR A 285 -3.25 0.65 -60.07
C THR A 285 -3.75 1.39 -58.83
N ALA A 286 -4.00 2.68 -59.00
CA ALA A 286 -4.61 3.57 -58.03
C ALA A 286 -6.10 3.24 -57.85
N ILE A 287 -6.57 3.22 -56.60
CA ILE A 287 -7.97 3.48 -56.27
C ILE A 287 -7.98 4.60 -55.22
N ASN A 288 -8.59 5.69 -55.66
CA ASN A 288 -8.89 6.89 -54.92
C ASN A 288 -10.19 6.65 -54.14
N CYS A 289 -10.15 6.68 -52.80
CA CYS A 289 -11.36 6.86 -51.99
C CYS A 289 -11.07 7.89 -50.90
N ASN A 290 -11.67 9.06 -51.09
CA ASN A 290 -11.73 10.16 -50.15
C ASN A 290 -12.46 9.76 -48.85
N LEU A 291 -11.88 10.26 -47.76
CA LEU A 291 -12.49 10.69 -46.50
C LEU A 291 -14.02 10.57 -46.36
N SER A 292 -14.42 9.79 -45.37
CA SER A 292 -15.52 10.16 -44.48
C SER A 292 -15.00 10.14 -43.04
N ASN A 293 -15.09 11.30 -42.40
CA ASN A 293 -14.74 11.53 -41.00
C ASN A 293 -15.54 10.61 -40.09
N ASN A 294 -14.85 9.90 -39.20
CA ASN A 294 -15.41 9.56 -37.90
C ASN A 294 -14.32 9.64 -36.83
N THR A 295 -14.42 10.71 -36.05
CA THR A 295 -13.84 10.87 -34.71
C THR A 295 -14.11 9.64 -33.86
N ASN A 296 -13.05 9.02 -33.30
CA ASN A 296 -13.07 8.42 -31.97
C ASN A 296 -11.65 8.01 -31.53
N ASN A 297 -11.11 8.82 -30.62
CA ASN A 297 -10.20 8.53 -29.50
C ASN A 297 -9.47 7.17 -29.49
N ASN A 298 -8.19 7.18 -29.91
CA ASN A 298 -7.20 6.21 -29.48
C ASN A 298 -6.38 6.81 -28.31
N THR A 299 -6.87 6.65 -27.08
CA THR A 299 -6.19 7.01 -25.83
C THR A 299 -5.83 5.77 -24.99
N THR A 300 -5.28 4.73 -25.61
CA THR A 300 -4.95 3.49 -24.91
C THR A 300 -3.47 3.07 -24.96
N ASN A 301 -2.58 3.84 -25.62
CA ASN A 301 -1.15 3.49 -25.71
C ASN A 301 -0.15 4.43 -25.01
N GLU A 302 -0.58 5.50 -24.33
CA GLU A 302 0.34 6.40 -23.60
C GLU A 302 0.40 6.17 -22.07
N ILE A 303 -0.48 5.34 -21.50
CA ILE A 303 -0.60 5.19 -20.05
C ILE A 303 0.52 4.31 -19.44
N ASN A 304 1.15 3.42 -20.23
CA ASN A 304 2.20 2.53 -19.72
C ASN A 304 3.59 3.17 -19.57
N GLY A 305 3.85 4.33 -20.20
CA GLY A 305 5.16 5.00 -20.15
C GLY A 305 5.41 5.86 -18.91
N LYS A 306 4.37 6.16 -18.11
CA LYS A 306 4.42 7.17 -17.04
C LYS A 306 4.19 6.64 -15.62
N SER A 307 4.09 5.32 -15.44
CA SER A 307 3.76 4.70 -14.14
C SER A 307 4.83 4.90 -13.05
N TRP A 308 6.07 5.23 -13.42
CA TRP A 308 7.17 5.51 -12.49
C TRP A 308 7.26 6.98 -12.05
N HIS A 309 6.55 7.89 -12.73
CA HIS A 309 6.59 9.33 -12.45
C HIS A 309 5.94 9.73 -11.14
N SER A 310 4.97 8.94 -10.69
CA SER A 310 4.30 9.16 -9.42
C SER A 310 4.12 7.81 -8.74
N THR A 311 4.83 7.58 -7.65
CA THR A 311 4.75 6.31 -6.92
C THR A 311 4.65 6.57 -5.43
N ARG A 312 3.73 5.87 -4.78
CA ARG A 312 3.61 5.84 -3.33
C ARG A 312 4.14 4.51 -2.83
N LYS A 313 5.22 4.54 -2.07
CA LYS A 313 5.94 3.32 -1.68
C LYS A 313 6.48 3.37 -0.28
N LEU A 314 6.55 2.18 0.32
CA LEU A 314 7.12 2.01 1.65
C LEU A 314 8.64 2.11 1.57
N ILE A 315 9.21 2.90 2.46
CA ILE A 315 10.61 2.81 2.82
C ILE A 315 10.72 1.93 4.05
N TYR A 316 11.45 0.83 3.95
CA TYR A 316 11.74 -0.05 5.06
C TYR A 316 12.73 0.61 6.00
N VAL A 317 12.39 0.57 7.28
CA VAL A 317 13.24 1.12 8.32
C VAL A 317 13.58 -0.01 9.29
N GLN A 318 14.78 -0.52 9.14
CA GLN A 318 15.25 -1.66 9.91
C GLN A 318 15.55 -1.27 11.36
N ARG A 319 15.24 -2.18 12.28
CA ARG A 319 15.64 -2.04 13.68
C ARG A 319 17.10 -2.46 13.82
N SER A 320 17.86 -1.71 14.61
CA SER A 320 19.21 -2.13 14.98
C SER A 320 19.15 -3.42 15.80
N ALA A 321 19.88 -4.45 15.37
CA ALA A 321 19.99 -5.71 16.12
C ALA A 321 20.59 -5.52 17.53
N GLN A 322 21.45 -4.51 17.71
CA GLN A 322 22.10 -4.21 18.99
C GLN A 322 21.20 -3.42 19.94
N LYS A 323 20.47 -2.43 19.41
CA LYS A 323 19.69 -1.47 20.22
C LYS A 323 18.20 -1.83 20.34
N GLY A 324 17.67 -2.66 19.44
CA GLY A 324 16.26 -3.08 19.43
C GLY A 324 15.26 -2.05 18.90
N TYR A 325 15.72 -0.82 18.61
CA TYR A 325 14.97 0.26 17.98
C TYR A 325 15.63 0.73 16.67
N SER A 326 14.86 1.44 15.84
CA SER A 326 15.35 2.00 14.58
C SER A 326 16.25 3.20 14.85
N VAL A 327 17.39 3.27 14.18
CA VAL A 327 18.37 4.35 14.34
C VAL A 327 18.46 5.08 13.01
N GLY A 328 18.37 6.40 13.08
CA GLY A 328 18.67 7.28 11.96
C GLY A 328 19.06 8.66 12.50
N HIS A 329 19.56 9.49 11.60
CA HIS A 329 20.16 10.78 11.94
C HIS A 329 19.44 11.93 11.25
N TRP A 330 19.00 11.73 10.01
CA TRP A 330 18.55 12.82 9.14
C TRP A 330 17.03 12.77 8.91
N PRO A 331 16.26 13.74 9.42
CA PRO A 331 14.83 13.82 9.13
C PRO A 331 14.57 14.36 7.72
N ILE A 332 13.42 14.01 7.18
CA ILE A 332 12.89 14.62 5.95
C ILE A 332 12.39 16.03 6.30
N PRO A 333 12.75 17.07 5.53
CA PRO A 333 12.35 18.43 5.81
C PRO A 333 10.82 18.63 5.69
N GLU A 334 10.32 19.69 6.33
CA GLU A 334 8.93 20.09 6.21
C GLU A 334 8.62 20.65 4.81
N SER A 335 7.35 20.51 4.41
CA SER A 335 6.81 21.12 3.20
C SER A 335 6.35 22.57 3.41
N PHE A 336 6.92 23.24 4.40
CA PHE A 336 6.69 24.64 4.72
C PHE A 336 7.91 25.19 5.45
N TRP A 337 8.11 26.50 5.36
CA TRP A 337 9.13 27.20 6.14
C TRP A 337 8.55 27.68 7.46
N PRO A 338 9.08 27.27 8.64
CA PRO A 338 8.63 27.79 9.92
C PRO A 338 8.89 29.30 10.00
N ASP A 339 7.82 30.09 10.11
CA ASP A 339 7.91 31.53 10.34
C ASP A 339 7.70 31.85 11.82
N LEU A 340 8.67 32.54 12.43
CA LEU A 340 8.60 33.02 13.81
C LEU A 340 7.42 33.96 14.05
N SER A 341 6.90 34.60 12.99
CA SER A 341 5.74 35.48 13.06
C SER A 341 4.40 34.74 13.11
N CYS A 342 4.38 33.46 12.71
CA CYS A 342 3.16 32.66 12.64
C CYS A 342 2.97 31.82 13.91
N PRO A 343 1.95 32.11 14.75
CA PRO A 343 1.73 31.36 15.99
C PRO A 343 1.17 29.96 15.74
N THR A 344 0.66 29.68 14.54
CA THR A 344 0.08 28.39 14.15
C THR A 344 0.93 27.68 13.13
N LEU A 345 1.15 26.38 13.33
CA LEU A 345 1.84 25.53 12.36
C LEU A 345 0.90 25.13 11.24
N GLN A 346 1.43 25.02 10.02
CA GLN A 346 0.67 24.51 8.89
C GLN A 346 0.43 22.99 9.04
N PRO A 347 -0.79 22.51 8.73
CA PRO A 347 -1.09 21.08 8.78
C PRO A 347 -0.26 20.28 7.77
N ARG A 348 0.34 19.18 8.22
CA ARG A 348 1.09 18.23 7.42
C ARG A 348 0.15 17.33 6.61
N THR A 349 0.61 16.89 5.44
CA THR A 349 0.04 15.69 4.79
C THR A 349 0.56 14.44 5.50
N ALA A 350 -0.22 13.36 5.56
CA ALA A 350 0.21 12.09 6.13
C ALA A 350 1.49 11.59 5.44
N HIS A 351 1.46 11.47 4.11
CA HIS A 351 2.62 11.08 3.31
C HIS A 351 3.41 12.33 2.87
N PRO A 352 4.73 12.39 3.14
CA PRO A 352 5.56 13.45 2.58
C PRO A 352 5.64 13.30 1.05
N LEU A 353 5.54 14.45 0.36
CA LEU A 353 5.71 14.52 -1.09
C LEU A 353 7.17 14.85 -1.39
N VAL A 354 7.93 13.82 -1.78
CA VAL A 354 9.32 13.93 -2.20
C VAL A 354 9.36 14.03 -3.71
N LYS A 355 9.87 15.15 -4.20
CA LYS A 355 10.06 15.40 -5.62
C LYS A 355 11.47 14.99 -6.03
N PHE A 356 11.64 14.43 -7.23
CA PHE A 356 12.96 14.05 -7.71
C PHE A 356 13.16 14.52 -9.15
N THR A 357 14.39 14.87 -9.50
CA THR A 357 14.77 15.31 -10.85
C THR A 357 15.68 14.29 -11.50
N CYS A 358 15.43 13.97 -12.75
CA CYS A 358 16.22 13.00 -13.51
C CYS A 358 17.50 13.62 -14.10
N THR A 359 18.16 14.48 -13.32
CA THR A 359 19.44 15.10 -13.66
C THR A 359 20.53 14.29 -13.00
N ASP A 360 21.45 13.77 -13.80
CA ASP A 360 22.55 12.93 -13.32
C ASP A 360 23.45 13.74 -12.38
N SER A 361 23.67 13.19 -11.19
CA SER A 361 24.53 13.75 -10.17
C SER A 361 25.41 12.65 -9.58
N GLU A 362 26.65 12.98 -9.23
CA GLU A 362 27.50 12.06 -8.51
C GLU A 362 27.03 11.96 -7.04
N PRO A 363 26.87 10.74 -6.49
CA PRO A 363 26.48 10.58 -5.10
C PRO A 363 27.54 11.18 -4.18
N ALA A 364 27.19 12.27 -3.50
CA ALA A 364 28.07 12.96 -2.57
C ALA A 364 28.23 12.13 -1.28
N VAL A 365 29.26 11.27 -1.24
CA VAL A 365 29.62 10.51 -0.03
C VAL A 365 30.59 11.35 0.80
N ILE A 366 30.08 11.98 1.86
CA ILE A 366 30.89 12.78 2.78
C ILE A 366 31.51 11.85 3.83
N GLU A 367 32.85 11.86 3.95
CA GLU A 367 33.56 11.10 4.96
C GLU A 367 33.18 11.55 6.38
N ASN A 368 33.03 10.58 7.29
CA ASN A 368 32.65 10.80 8.70
C ASN A 368 31.26 11.42 8.94
N LEU A 369 30.42 11.53 7.91
CA LEU A 369 29.01 11.86 8.09
C LEU A 369 28.22 10.59 8.48
N PRO A 370 27.36 10.64 9.53
CA PRO A 370 26.49 9.52 9.85
C PRO A 370 25.62 9.13 8.65
N PHE A 371 25.72 7.87 8.25
CA PHE A 371 25.05 7.34 7.08
C PHE A 371 23.75 6.63 7.45
N ASP A 372 22.65 7.08 6.84
CA ASP A 372 21.36 6.41 6.93
C ASP A 372 21.11 5.63 5.64
N LYS A 373 20.78 4.34 5.76
CA LYS A 373 20.40 3.48 4.64
C LYS A 373 18.99 2.98 4.84
N TYR A 374 18.11 3.36 3.92
CA TYR A 374 16.76 2.84 3.88
C TYR A 374 16.49 2.14 2.57
N GLU A 375 15.83 0.99 2.64
CA GLU A 375 15.48 0.19 1.47
C GLU A 375 14.10 0.61 0.97
N LEU A 376 13.97 0.87 -0.33
CA LEU A 376 12.69 1.23 -0.94
C LEU A 376 11.98 -0.03 -1.45
N GLU A 377 10.68 -0.13 -1.18
CA GLU A 377 9.83 -1.20 -1.69
C GLU A 377 9.86 -1.27 -3.23
N PRO A 378 9.94 -2.47 -3.82
CA PRO A 378 9.87 -2.65 -5.26
C PRO A 378 8.67 -1.93 -5.90
N SER A 379 8.97 -1.15 -6.93
CA SER A 379 8.02 -0.28 -7.62
C SER A 379 8.42 -0.03 -9.08
N PRO A 380 7.53 0.55 -9.91
CA PRO A 380 7.92 0.99 -11.24
C PRO A 380 9.11 1.94 -11.24
N LEU A 381 9.23 2.80 -10.20
CA LEU A 381 10.37 3.70 -10.02
C LEU A 381 11.67 2.94 -9.75
N THR A 382 11.68 2.00 -8.80
CA THR A 382 12.89 1.21 -8.52
C THR A 382 13.28 0.35 -9.72
N ALA A 383 12.30 -0.23 -10.42
CA ALA A 383 12.55 -1.04 -11.62
C ALA A 383 13.16 -0.19 -12.75
N PHE A 384 12.68 1.04 -12.93
CA PHE A 384 13.21 1.99 -13.90
C PHE A 384 14.63 2.43 -13.56
N ILE A 385 14.92 2.74 -12.30
CA ILE A 385 16.27 3.12 -11.86
C ILE A 385 17.23 1.93 -12.06
N LEU A 386 16.84 0.72 -11.67
CA LEU A 386 17.66 -0.49 -11.79
C LEU A 386 17.93 -0.88 -13.24
N SER A 387 16.96 -0.68 -14.16
CA SER A 387 17.13 -1.03 -15.57
C SER A 387 18.17 -0.18 -16.29
N ARG A 388 18.46 1.03 -15.76
CA ARG A 388 19.48 1.93 -16.31
C ARG A 388 20.91 1.43 -16.09
N LYS A 389 21.16 0.56 -15.09
CA LYS A 389 22.49 0.00 -14.76
C LYS A 389 23.60 1.06 -14.61
N GLN A 390 23.28 2.23 -14.03
CA GLN A 390 24.23 3.31 -13.79
C GLN A 390 24.57 3.42 -12.28
N PRO A 391 25.51 2.62 -11.74
CA PRO A 391 25.77 2.54 -10.30
C PRO A 391 26.40 3.81 -9.70
N HIS A 392 26.99 4.67 -10.53
CA HIS A 392 27.67 5.90 -10.11
C HIS A 392 26.82 7.16 -10.31
N ILE A 393 25.55 7.00 -10.70
CA ILE A 393 24.63 8.11 -10.94
C ILE A 393 23.53 8.07 -9.89
N ALA A 394 23.30 9.21 -9.26
CA ALA A 394 22.18 9.47 -8.37
C ALA A 394 21.33 10.62 -8.92
N TRP A 395 20.07 10.65 -8.48
CA TRP A 395 19.14 11.73 -8.76
C TRP A 395 18.80 12.43 -7.45
N GLN A 396 18.86 13.75 -7.47
CA GLN A 396 18.58 14.56 -6.29
C GLN A 396 17.09 14.57 -5.96
N VAL A 397 16.81 14.58 -4.65
CA VAL A 397 15.46 14.68 -4.12
C VAL A 397 15.22 16.00 -3.38
N PHE A 398 13.98 16.47 -3.43
CA PHE A 398 13.52 17.78 -2.98
C PHE A 398 12.20 17.65 -2.22
N VAL A 399 11.93 18.60 -1.32
CA VAL A 399 10.60 18.81 -0.74
C VAL A 399 10.16 20.22 -1.07
N ALA A 400 9.03 20.36 -1.76
CA ALA A 400 8.50 21.66 -2.14
C ALA A 400 8.23 22.54 -0.91
N ASN A 401 8.49 23.85 -1.04
CA ASN A 401 8.33 24.85 0.02
C ASN A 401 9.19 24.63 1.29
N SER A 402 10.20 23.77 1.22
CA SER A 402 11.17 23.56 2.32
C SER A 402 12.16 24.72 2.51
N HIS A 403 12.16 25.71 1.60
CA HIS A 403 13.07 26.86 1.63
C HIS A 403 12.35 28.16 1.28
N LYS A 404 12.71 29.29 1.91
CA LYS A 404 12.05 30.59 1.72
C LYS A 404 12.04 31.11 0.27
N SER A 405 13.10 30.81 -0.48
CA SER A 405 13.38 31.46 -1.78
C SER A 405 13.21 30.54 -2.99
N SER A 406 12.84 29.27 -2.80
CA SER A 406 12.71 28.28 -3.88
C SER A 406 11.41 27.53 -3.73
N GLU A 407 10.57 27.55 -4.77
CA GLU A 407 9.30 26.81 -4.79
C GLU A 407 9.53 25.28 -4.72
N LEU A 408 10.58 24.79 -5.39
CA LEU A 408 10.95 23.37 -5.36
C LEU A 408 11.66 22.97 -4.05
N GLY A 409 12.24 23.93 -3.34
CA GLY A 409 13.11 23.71 -2.18
C GLY A 409 14.59 23.57 -2.55
N LEU A 410 15.38 23.05 -1.61
CA LEU A 410 16.79 22.67 -1.82
C LEU A 410 16.92 21.14 -1.88
N PRO A 411 17.90 20.60 -2.62
CA PRO A 411 18.16 19.17 -2.63
C PRO A 411 18.63 18.74 -1.23
N PHE A 412 18.06 17.64 -0.72
CA PHE A 412 18.37 17.15 0.63
C PHE A 412 18.90 15.71 0.64
N GLY A 413 18.98 15.05 -0.52
CA GLY A 413 19.48 13.68 -0.68
C GLY A 413 19.59 13.26 -2.12
#